data_AF-A0A1A8B8F2-F1
#
_entry.id   AF-A0A1A8B8F2-F1
#
_cell.length_a   1.000
_cell.length_b   1.000
_cell.length_c   1.000
_cell.angle_alpha   90.00
_cell.angle_beta   90.00
_cell.angle_gamma   90.00
#
_symmetry.space_group_name_H-M   'P 1'
#
loop_
_entity.id
_entity.type
_entity.pdbx_description
1 polymer ?
#
loop_
_entity_poly.entity_id
_entity_poly.type
_entity_poly.pdbx_seq_one_letter_code
_entity_poly.pdbx_strand_id
1 'polypeptide(L)'
;QFIHDNRPVILDGGLATELEAQGAKLQGDPLWSARLLHTNPQAIKDAHYRFLLSGADVITTATYQASIQGFVCHLNVSSDCARELLMSGVNLAKETAESFASGERHPLVAGSVGPYGAFLHNGSEYTGAYAEEMSVEELKSWHRPQVDGLAAAGADLIAFETIPSIKEAEAV
;
A
#
# COMPACT_ATOMS: atom_id res chain seq x y z
N GLN A 1 16.50 1.93 -14.52
CA GLN A 1 16.66 3.30 -15.05
C GLN A 1 17.19 4.23 -13.97
N PHE A 2 16.49 4.41 -12.85
CA PHE A 2 16.86 5.38 -11.80
C PHE A 2 18.25 5.24 -11.15
N ILE A 3 18.77 4.02 -10.94
CA ILE A 3 20.05 3.80 -10.24
C ILE A 3 21.26 4.35 -11.03
N HIS A 4 21.13 4.54 -12.34
CA HIS A 4 22.23 4.98 -13.19
C HIS A 4 22.27 6.50 -13.44
N ASP A 5 21.20 7.23 -13.09
CA ASP A 5 21.04 8.64 -13.46
C ASP A 5 21.67 9.63 -12.46
N ASN A 6 22.41 9.14 -11.45
CA ASN A 6 23.17 9.90 -10.46
C ASN A 6 22.39 11.06 -9.78
N ARG A 7 21.05 10.96 -9.77
CA ARG A 7 20.12 11.89 -9.12
C ARG A 7 19.32 11.16 -8.03
N PRO A 8 18.84 11.88 -7.00
CA PRO A 8 17.89 11.30 -6.05
C PRO A 8 16.62 10.82 -6.76
N VAL A 9 16.07 9.72 -6.25
CA VAL A 9 14.73 9.23 -6.58
C VAL A 9 13.76 9.78 -5.55
N ILE A 10 12.68 10.42 -6.00
CA ILE A 10 11.70 11.04 -5.12
C ILE A 10 10.52 10.08 -4.92
N LEU A 11 10.29 9.67 -3.67
CA LEU A 11 9.07 8.95 -3.29
C LEU A 11 7.91 9.94 -3.10
N ASP A 12 6.69 9.43 -3.14
CA ASP A 12 5.50 10.20 -2.79
C ASP A 12 5.39 10.46 -1.28
N GLY A 13 4.27 11.08 -0.88
CA GLY A 13 4.02 11.48 0.50
C GLY A 13 2.95 10.62 1.18
N GLY A 14 2.47 11.08 2.34
CA GLY A 14 1.42 10.40 3.09
C GLY A 14 0.09 10.39 2.33
N LEU A 15 -0.26 9.26 1.72
CA LEU A 15 -1.48 9.09 0.93
C LEU A 15 -2.75 9.40 1.74
N ALA A 16 -2.82 8.96 3.00
CA ALA A 16 -3.95 9.22 3.87
C ALA A 16 -4.21 10.73 4.06
N THR A 17 -3.16 11.52 4.29
CA THR A 17 -3.25 12.97 4.45
C THR A 17 -3.77 13.65 3.18
N GLU A 18 -3.31 13.21 2.01
CA GLU A 18 -3.79 13.74 0.73
C GLU A 18 -5.26 13.37 0.49
N LEU A 19 -5.68 12.16 0.83
CA LEU A 19 -7.08 11.74 0.73
C LEU A 19 -7.99 12.50 1.71
N GLU A 20 -7.53 12.76 2.92
CA GLU A 20 -8.26 13.61 3.89
C GLU A 20 -8.38 15.05 3.38
N ALA A 21 -7.34 15.60 2.75
CA ALA A 21 -7.40 16.93 2.11
C ALA A 21 -8.39 16.97 0.93
N GLN A 22 -8.67 15.82 0.30
CA GLN A 22 -9.74 15.65 -0.70
C GLN A 22 -11.14 15.50 -0.09
N GLY A 23 -11.25 15.45 1.24
CA GLY A 23 -12.50 15.29 1.97
C GLY A 23 -12.87 13.85 2.33
N ALA A 24 -11.95 12.88 2.15
CA ALA A 24 -12.16 11.53 2.65
C ALA A 24 -12.18 11.50 4.18
N LYS A 25 -13.03 10.65 4.76
CA LYS A 25 -13.11 10.43 6.20
C LYS A 25 -12.49 9.07 6.51
N LEU A 26 -11.23 9.07 6.93
CA LEU A 26 -10.46 7.84 7.17
C LEU A 26 -10.40 7.49 8.67
N GLN A 27 -10.48 8.49 9.54
CA GLN A 27 -10.35 8.32 10.99
C GLN A 27 -11.41 7.37 11.54
N GLY A 28 -10.95 6.38 12.31
CA GLY A 28 -11.81 5.39 12.95
C GLY A 28 -12.30 4.26 12.04
N ASP A 29 -11.98 4.30 10.75
CA ASP A 29 -12.14 3.12 9.89
C ASP A 29 -10.96 2.17 10.12
N PRO A 30 -11.16 0.86 10.31
CA PRO A 30 -10.05 -0.09 10.37
C PRO A 30 -9.28 -0.16 9.02
N LEU A 31 -9.95 0.00 7.88
CA LEU A 31 -9.29 -0.11 6.57
C LEU A 31 -8.63 1.19 6.10
N TRP A 32 -8.80 2.32 6.82
CA TRP A 32 -8.25 3.64 6.47
C TRP A 32 -8.44 3.95 4.97
N SER A 33 -7.36 4.28 4.26
CA SER A 33 -7.34 4.57 2.82
C SER A 33 -7.70 3.35 1.96
N ALA A 34 -7.43 2.12 2.42
CA ALA A 34 -7.70 0.90 1.67
C ALA A 34 -9.21 0.68 1.45
N ARG A 35 -10.10 1.25 2.28
CA ARG A 35 -11.55 1.23 2.00
C ARG A 35 -11.90 1.93 0.69
N LEU A 36 -11.17 2.98 0.34
CA LEU A 36 -11.42 3.74 -0.88
C LEU A 36 -11.14 2.93 -2.14
N LEU A 37 -10.37 1.84 -2.08
CA LEU A 37 -10.23 0.88 -3.18
C LEU A 37 -11.59 0.27 -3.57
N HIS A 38 -12.52 0.18 -2.61
CA HIS A 38 -13.88 -0.29 -2.85
C HIS A 38 -14.87 0.85 -3.07
N THR A 39 -14.77 1.92 -2.28
CA THR A 39 -15.83 2.94 -2.21
C THR A 39 -15.57 4.17 -3.06
N ASN A 40 -14.31 4.53 -3.34
CA ASN A 40 -13.95 5.68 -4.16
C ASN A 40 -12.56 5.53 -4.83
N PRO A 41 -12.42 4.63 -5.82
CA PRO A 41 -11.14 4.40 -6.51
C PRO A 41 -10.59 5.64 -7.21
N GLN A 42 -11.48 6.55 -7.64
CA GLN A 42 -11.08 7.77 -8.31
C GLN A 42 -10.28 8.71 -7.39
N ALA A 43 -10.64 8.81 -6.11
CA ALA A 43 -9.87 9.62 -5.15
C ALA A 43 -8.43 9.13 -4.98
N ILE A 44 -8.21 7.80 -5.06
CA ILE A 44 -6.87 7.21 -5.03
C ILE A 44 -6.07 7.62 -6.27
N LYS A 45 -6.66 7.52 -7.46
CA LYS A 45 -6.01 7.98 -8.71
C LYS A 45 -5.69 9.47 -8.66
N ASP A 46 -6.63 10.28 -8.18
CA ASP A 46 -6.44 11.73 -8.06
C ASP A 46 -5.30 12.08 -7.09
N ALA A 47 -5.17 11.36 -5.97
CA ALA A 47 -4.06 11.51 -5.03
C ALA A 47 -2.72 11.13 -5.66
N HIS A 48 -2.62 9.95 -6.31
CA HIS A 48 -1.41 9.55 -7.03
C HIS A 48 -1.02 10.57 -8.10
N TYR A 49 -1.99 11.04 -8.90
CA TYR A 49 -1.75 12.03 -9.95
C TYR A 49 -1.16 13.34 -9.39
N ARG A 50 -1.61 13.78 -8.22
CA ARG A 50 -1.05 14.96 -7.55
C ARG A 50 0.40 14.74 -7.11
N PHE A 51 0.73 13.58 -6.55
CA PHE A 51 2.12 13.27 -6.22
C PHE A 51 3.03 13.28 -7.46
N LEU A 52 2.55 12.72 -8.58
CA LEU A 52 3.28 12.75 -9.86
C LEU A 52 3.47 14.19 -10.37
N LEU A 53 2.43 15.02 -10.31
CA LEU A 53 2.51 16.45 -10.63
C LEU A 53 3.52 17.19 -9.74
N SER A 54 3.60 16.83 -8.47
CA SER A 54 4.54 17.39 -7.49
C SER A 54 5.98 16.88 -7.65
N GLY A 55 6.23 15.93 -8.55
CA GLY A 55 7.58 15.47 -8.88
C GLY A 55 7.96 14.10 -8.36
N ALA A 56 7.02 13.31 -7.82
CA ALA A 56 7.30 11.94 -7.40
C ALA A 56 7.74 11.08 -8.60
N ASP A 57 8.84 10.35 -8.39
CA ASP A 57 9.34 9.31 -9.29
C ASP A 57 8.75 7.95 -8.96
N VAL A 58 8.29 7.74 -7.72
CA VAL A 58 7.66 6.50 -7.25
C VAL A 58 6.40 6.86 -6.49
N ILE A 59 5.29 6.19 -6.80
CA ILE A 59 4.05 6.26 -6.03
C ILE A 59 3.79 4.95 -5.30
N THR A 60 3.38 5.04 -4.04
CA THR A 60 3.06 3.91 -3.18
C THR A 60 1.57 3.59 -3.27
N THR A 61 1.21 2.32 -3.41
CA THR A 61 -0.19 1.90 -3.54
C THR A 61 -0.97 2.12 -2.24
N ALA A 62 -2.30 2.24 -2.34
CA ALA A 62 -3.20 2.37 -1.19
C ALA A 62 -3.39 1.05 -0.39
N THR A 63 -2.30 0.32 -0.14
CA THR A 63 -2.33 -1.07 0.36
C THR A 63 -1.59 -1.29 1.67
N TYR A 64 -1.08 -0.23 2.32
CA TYR A 64 -0.41 -0.29 3.63
C TYR A 64 -1.15 -1.16 4.67
N GLN A 65 -2.46 -0.97 4.81
CA GLN A 65 -3.33 -1.76 5.70
C GLN A 65 -4.18 -2.81 4.98
N ALA A 66 -4.04 -2.91 3.65
CA ALA A 66 -4.83 -3.84 2.87
C ALA A 66 -4.35 -5.27 3.13
N SER A 67 -5.23 -6.09 3.67
CA SER A 67 -5.02 -7.53 3.79
C SER A 67 -6.29 -8.25 3.35
N ILE A 68 -6.13 -9.46 2.83
CA ILE A 68 -7.28 -10.29 2.43
C ILE A 68 -8.23 -10.46 3.62
N GLN A 69 -7.67 -10.77 4.81
CA GLN A 69 -8.44 -10.90 6.04
C GLN A 69 -9.13 -9.59 6.43
N GLY A 70 -8.44 -8.44 6.37
CA GLY A 70 -9.02 -7.14 6.69
C GLY A 70 -10.22 -6.81 5.81
N PHE A 71 -10.12 -7.00 4.50
CA PHE A 71 -11.23 -6.76 3.58
C PHE A 71 -12.40 -7.70 3.83
N VAL A 72 -12.16 -9.00 4.02
CA VAL A 72 -13.24 -9.95 4.34
C VAL A 72 -13.97 -9.53 5.63
N CYS A 73 -13.23 -9.20 6.69
CA CYS A 73 -13.80 -8.84 7.99
C CYS A 73 -14.55 -7.50 7.98
N HIS A 74 -14.06 -6.49 7.24
CA HIS A 74 -14.58 -5.12 7.34
C HIS A 74 -15.41 -4.66 6.13
N LEU A 75 -15.41 -5.40 5.02
CA LEU A 75 -16.27 -5.17 3.85
C LEU A 75 -17.31 -6.28 3.63
N ASN A 76 -17.22 -7.40 4.34
CA ASN A 76 -18.08 -8.57 4.16
C ASN A 76 -18.07 -9.10 2.71
N VAL A 77 -16.89 -9.13 2.09
CA VAL A 77 -16.64 -9.65 0.74
C VAL A 77 -16.01 -11.05 0.79
N SER A 78 -16.06 -11.78 -0.33
CA SER A 78 -15.34 -13.05 -0.45
C SER A 78 -13.82 -12.85 -0.45
N SER A 79 -13.05 -13.89 -0.11
CA SER A 79 -11.59 -13.85 -0.18
C SER A 79 -11.07 -13.56 -1.59
N ASP A 80 -11.78 -13.99 -2.63
CA ASP A 80 -11.41 -13.69 -4.02
C ASP A 80 -11.63 -12.21 -4.35
N CYS A 81 -12.77 -11.64 -3.95
CA CYS A 81 -13.02 -10.21 -4.10
C CYS A 81 -12.04 -9.36 -3.28
N ALA A 82 -11.67 -9.80 -2.08
CA ALA A 82 -10.64 -9.15 -1.27
C ALA A 82 -9.27 -9.16 -1.96
N ARG A 83 -8.91 -10.26 -2.65
CA ARG A 83 -7.68 -10.34 -3.44
C ARG A 83 -7.72 -9.39 -4.64
N GLU A 84 -8.85 -9.34 -5.35
CA GLU A 84 -9.05 -8.39 -6.46
C GLU A 84 -8.97 -6.93 -5.99
N LEU A 85 -9.52 -6.60 -4.83
CA LEU A 85 -9.41 -5.27 -4.22
C LEU A 85 -7.97 -4.93 -3.83
N LEU A 86 -7.21 -5.88 -3.31
CA LEU A 86 -5.79 -5.66 -3.04
C LEU A 86 -5.02 -5.36 -4.34
N MET A 87 -5.24 -6.19 -5.37
CA MET A 87 -4.61 -6.02 -6.68
C MET A 87 -5.03 -4.72 -7.38
N SER A 88 -6.26 -4.26 -7.15
CA SER A 88 -6.74 -3.01 -7.73
C SER A 88 -5.94 -1.80 -7.26
N GLY A 89 -5.35 -1.83 -6.05
CA GLY A 89 -4.45 -0.78 -5.58
C GLY A 89 -3.25 -0.55 -6.50
N VAL A 90 -2.64 -1.64 -7.00
CA VAL A 90 -1.57 -1.57 -8.01
C VAL A 90 -2.11 -1.11 -9.35
N ASN A 91 -3.25 -1.65 -9.80
CA ASN A 91 -3.82 -1.30 -11.10
C ASN A 91 -4.16 0.20 -11.18
N LEU A 92 -4.75 0.78 -10.13
CA LEU A 92 -5.08 2.21 -10.08
C LEU A 92 -3.83 3.08 -10.14
N ALA A 93 -2.78 2.72 -9.39
CA ALA A 93 -1.50 3.42 -9.44
C ALA A 93 -0.84 3.31 -10.82
N LYS A 94 -0.85 2.13 -11.44
CA LYS A 94 -0.30 1.92 -12.79
C LYS A 94 -1.06 2.68 -13.85
N GLU A 95 -2.39 2.61 -13.86
CA GLU A 95 -3.21 3.41 -14.78
C GLU A 95 -2.91 4.91 -14.63
N THR A 96 -2.65 5.36 -13.41
CA THR A 96 -2.30 6.76 -13.13
C THR A 96 -0.90 7.11 -13.64
N ALA A 97 0.09 6.25 -13.43
CA ALA A 97 1.45 6.42 -13.95
C ALA A 97 1.51 6.37 -15.49
N GLU A 98 0.75 5.45 -16.12
CA GLU A 98 0.66 5.29 -17.58
C GLU A 98 -0.07 6.46 -18.24
N SER A 99 -1.12 6.98 -17.62
CA SER A 99 -1.85 8.15 -18.12
C SER A 99 -1.13 9.48 -17.85
N PHE A 100 -0.14 9.49 -16.97
CA PHE A 100 0.67 10.68 -16.66
C PHE A 100 1.66 10.99 -17.79
N ALA A 101 1.22 11.82 -18.73
CA ALA A 101 2.08 12.33 -19.79
C ALA A 101 3.16 13.28 -19.23
N SER A 102 4.37 12.78 -19.03
CA SER A 102 5.45 13.56 -18.40
C SER A 102 6.77 13.62 -19.17
N GLY A 103 6.68 13.48 -20.50
CA GLY A 103 7.85 13.49 -21.37
C GLY A 103 8.70 12.25 -21.13
N GLU A 104 9.89 12.43 -20.58
CA GLU A 104 10.87 11.35 -20.31
C GLU A 104 10.72 10.70 -18.94
N ARG A 105 9.85 11.23 -18.06
CA ARG A 105 9.64 10.63 -16.73
C ARG A 105 8.71 9.42 -16.84
N HIS A 106 9.14 8.32 -16.25
CA HIS A 106 8.38 7.07 -16.15
C HIS A 106 8.26 6.72 -14.66
N PRO A 107 7.16 7.13 -14.00
CA PRO A 107 6.98 6.84 -12.58
C PRO A 107 6.90 5.34 -12.32
N LEU A 108 7.49 4.89 -11.21
CA LEU A 108 7.36 3.52 -10.73
C LEU A 108 6.19 3.40 -9.75
N VAL A 109 5.62 2.20 -9.68
CA VAL A 109 4.58 1.83 -8.73
C VAL A 109 5.15 0.88 -7.69
N ALA A 110 5.14 1.33 -6.43
CA ALA A 110 5.56 0.54 -5.28
C ALA A 110 4.34 -0.07 -4.58
N GLY A 111 4.28 -1.40 -4.54
CA GLY A 111 3.31 -2.14 -3.74
C GLY A 111 3.61 -1.94 -2.25
N SER A 112 2.84 -1.11 -1.58
CA SER A 112 2.97 -0.84 -0.14
C SER A 112 2.47 -2.03 0.69
N VAL A 113 3.31 -2.49 1.61
CA VAL A 113 3.01 -3.54 2.58
C VAL A 113 3.37 -3.03 3.98
N GLY A 114 2.35 -2.75 4.78
CA GLY A 114 2.53 -2.37 6.19
C GLY A 114 2.75 -3.57 7.10
N PRO A 115 3.12 -3.33 8.38
CA PRO A 115 3.33 -4.39 9.36
C PRO A 115 2.01 -5.08 9.73
N TYR A 116 2.11 -6.29 10.29
CA TYR A 116 1.00 -7.00 10.91
C TYR A 116 0.26 -6.14 11.94
N GLY A 117 1.01 -5.31 12.68
CA GLY A 117 0.44 -4.38 13.67
C GLY A 117 -0.59 -3.41 13.08
N ALA A 118 -0.42 -2.99 11.82
CA ALA A 118 -1.35 -2.08 11.16
C ALA A 118 -2.71 -2.74 10.89
N PHE A 119 -2.72 -4.07 10.68
CA PHE A 119 -3.93 -4.88 10.58
C PHE A 119 -4.60 -5.13 11.94
N LEU A 120 -3.91 -4.97 13.07
CA LEU A 120 -4.53 -5.12 14.39
C LEU A 120 -5.30 -3.88 14.83
N HIS A 121 -5.03 -2.72 14.22
CA HIS A 121 -5.68 -1.44 14.51
C HIS A 121 -5.57 -1.02 15.99
N ASN A 122 -4.50 -1.42 16.68
CA ASN A 122 -4.29 -1.19 18.11
C ASN A 122 -3.01 -0.38 18.42
N GLY A 123 -2.39 0.22 17.41
CA GLY A 123 -1.16 1.00 17.56
C GLY A 123 0.12 0.16 17.64
N SER A 124 0.03 -1.17 17.50
CA SER A 124 1.20 -2.04 17.59
C SER A 124 2.15 -1.89 16.41
N GLU A 125 1.75 -1.22 15.32
CA GLU A 125 2.65 -0.81 14.24
C GLU A 125 3.79 0.12 14.72
N TYR A 126 3.66 0.74 15.90
CA TYR A 126 4.70 1.58 16.50
C TYR A 126 5.45 0.89 17.65
N THR A 127 4.96 -0.24 18.15
CA THR A 127 5.53 -0.93 19.33
C THR A 127 6.09 -2.31 19.02
N GLY A 128 5.57 -2.98 17.98
CA GLY A 128 5.91 -4.36 17.65
C GLY A 128 5.41 -5.41 18.65
N ALA A 129 4.46 -5.07 19.53
CA ALA A 129 4.05 -5.95 20.64
C ALA A 129 3.55 -7.34 20.20
N TYR A 130 2.89 -7.44 19.03
CA TYR A 130 2.45 -8.72 18.45
C TYR A 130 3.60 -9.68 18.15
N ALA A 131 4.82 -9.16 17.95
CA ALA A 131 5.95 -9.99 17.57
C ALA A 131 6.38 -10.95 18.70
N GLU A 132 6.01 -10.70 19.95
CA GLU A 132 6.28 -11.65 21.05
C GLU A 132 5.41 -12.91 20.94
N GLU A 133 4.18 -12.76 20.45
CA GLU A 133 3.18 -13.83 20.35
C GLU A 133 3.22 -14.58 19.02
N MET A 134 3.95 -14.05 18.04
CA MET A 134 4.06 -14.64 16.70
C MET A 134 5.46 -15.19 16.42
N SER A 135 5.50 -16.29 15.65
CA SER A 135 6.71 -16.82 15.02
C SER A 135 7.00 -16.14 13.68
N VAL A 136 8.24 -16.25 13.21
CA VAL A 136 8.66 -15.78 11.88
C VAL A 136 7.85 -16.45 10.77
N GLU A 137 7.55 -17.74 10.91
CA GLU A 137 6.77 -18.48 9.90
C GLU A 137 5.29 -18.10 9.86
N GLU A 138 4.70 -17.71 10.99
CA GLU A 138 3.34 -17.16 11.02
C GLU A 138 3.29 -15.78 10.34
N LEU A 139 4.27 -14.92 10.60
CA LEU A 139 4.39 -13.62 9.93
C LEU A 139 4.60 -13.78 8.42
N LYS A 140 5.49 -14.68 7.99
CA LYS A 140 5.68 -15.04 6.57
C LYS A 140 4.38 -15.50 5.92
N SER A 141 3.66 -16.40 6.59
CA SER A 141 2.40 -16.95 6.10
C SER A 141 1.34 -15.86 5.97
N TRP A 142 1.34 -14.90 6.90
CA TRP A 142 0.41 -13.77 6.87
C TRP A 142 0.69 -12.77 5.76
N HIS A 143 1.97 -12.43 5.48
CA HIS A 143 2.41 -11.45 4.46
C HIS A 143 2.38 -11.98 3.03
N ARG A 144 2.61 -13.29 2.86
CA ARG A 144 2.72 -13.93 1.54
C ARG A 144 1.56 -13.62 0.59
N PRO A 145 0.28 -13.78 0.96
CA PRO A 145 -0.80 -13.55 -0.01
C PRO A 145 -0.91 -12.09 -0.47
N GLN A 146 -0.49 -11.13 0.34
CA GLN A 146 -0.50 -9.72 -0.01
C GLN A 146 0.64 -9.44 -0.99
N VAL A 147 1.85 -9.88 -0.67
CA VAL A 147 3.03 -9.74 -1.55
C VAL A 147 2.79 -10.42 -2.90
N ASP A 148 2.28 -11.65 -2.90
CA ASP A 148 1.94 -12.38 -4.12
C ASP A 148 0.89 -11.63 -4.96
N GLY A 149 -0.12 -11.05 -4.32
CA GLY A 149 -1.15 -10.25 -4.99
C GLY A 149 -0.58 -8.99 -5.63
N LEU A 150 0.24 -8.23 -4.91
CA LEU A 150 0.86 -7.00 -5.41
C LEU A 150 1.84 -7.29 -6.56
N ALA A 151 2.65 -8.34 -6.42
CA ALA A 151 3.56 -8.79 -7.46
C ALA A 151 2.80 -9.28 -8.71
N ALA A 152 1.73 -10.06 -8.54
CA ALA A 152 0.91 -10.56 -9.64
C ALA A 152 0.16 -9.43 -10.38
N ALA A 153 -0.21 -8.35 -9.68
CA ALA A 153 -0.79 -7.15 -10.28
C ALA A 153 0.25 -6.29 -11.03
N GLY A 154 1.54 -6.61 -10.91
CA GLY A 154 2.61 -6.00 -11.67
C GLY A 154 3.18 -4.72 -11.05
N ALA A 155 3.24 -4.64 -9.71
CA ALA A 155 4.02 -3.60 -9.02
C ALA A 155 5.50 -3.70 -9.44
N ASP A 156 6.15 -2.55 -9.66
CA ASP A 156 7.55 -2.49 -10.08
C ASP A 156 8.52 -2.87 -8.95
N LEU A 157 8.10 -2.58 -7.71
CA LEU A 157 8.79 -2.94 -6.49
C LEU A 157 7.80 -3.12 -5.33
N ILE A 158 8.24 -3.79 -4.27
CA ILE A 158 7.48 -3.94 -3.02
C ILE A 158 8.14 -3.07 -1.95
N ALA A 159 7.33 -2.27 -1.27
CA ALA A 159 7.76 -1.40 -0.18
C ALA A 159 7.23 -1.96 1.14
N PHE A 160 8.06 -2.73 1.83
CA PHE A 160 7.82 -3.09 3.23
C PHE A 160 8.13 -1.87 4.10
N GLU A 161 7.09 -1.27 4.69
CA GLU A 161 7.21 0.03 5.35
C GLU A 161 6.66 0.00 6.76
N THR A 162 7.21 0.86 7.61
CA THR A 162 6.81 1.01 9.02
C THR A 162 6.90 -0.29 9.82
N ILE A 163 7.86 -1.17 9.52
CA ILE A 163 8.07 -2.43 10.25
C ILE A 163 8.74 -2.13 11.61
N PRO A 164 8.05 -2.32 12.76
CA PRO A 164 8.60 -1.99 14.08
C PRO A 164 9.43 -3.12 14.69
N SER A 165 9.37 -4.33 14.12
CA SER A 165 9.92 -5.55 14.70
C SER A 165 11.00 -6.17 13.84
N ILE A 166 12.14 -6.50 14.43
CA ILE A 166 13.21 -7.26 13.76
C ILE A 166 12.71 -8.64 13.33
N LYS A 167 11.87 -9.29 14.14
CA LYS A 167 11.30 -10.61 13.82
C LYS A 167 10.42 -10.55 12.57
N GLU A 168 9.67 -9.47 12.41
CA GLU A 168 8.87 -9.26 11.20
C GLU A 168 9.75 -8.85 10.01
N ALA A 169 10.77 -8.02 10.22
CA ALA A 169 11.74 -7.68 9.17
C ALA A 169 12.49 -8.90 8.64
N GLU A 170 12.71 -9.95 9.46
CA GLU A 170 13.24 -11.24 9.01
C GLU A 170 12.21 -12.07 8.22
N ALA A 171 10.92 -11.85 8.47
CA ALA A 171 9.84 -12.58 7.83
C ALA A 171 9.55 -12.09 6.41
N VAL A 172 9.78 -10.80 6.13
CA VAL A 172 9.49 -10.16 4.83
C VAL A 172 10.67 -10.12 3.87
#